data_AF-A0A127JVK6-F1
#
_entry.id   AF-A0A127JVK6-F1
#
_cell.length_a   1.000
_cell.length_b   1.000
_cell.length_c   1.000
_cell.angle_alpha   90.00
_cell.angle_beta   90.00
_cell.angle_gamma   90.00
#
_symmetry.space_group_name_H-M   'P 1'
#
loop_
_entity.id
_entity.type
_entity.pdbx_description
1 polymer ?
#
loop_
_entity_poly.entity_id
_entity_poly.type
_entity_poly.pdbx_seq_one_letter_code
_entity_poly.pdbx_strand_id
1 'polypeptide(L)' 'MLTMPLQDLNSERSEHPSATPRRALRGFAAMDPQRQREIASLGGRAAHQSGHAHEFTSEEARAAGRKRHARGERSSA' A
#
# COMPACT_ATOMS: atom_id res chain seq x y z
N MET A 1 43.38 -42.80 -28.77
CA MET A 1 42.66 -43.10 -27.51
C MET A 1 42.53 -41.79 -26.76
N LEU A 2 41.49 -40.99 -27.04
CA LEU A 2 40.33 -40.72 -26.15
C LEU A 2 40.78 -40.52 -24.69
N THR A 3 40.64 -39.33 -24.08
CA THR A 3 39.35 -38.79 -23.62
C THR A 3 39.25 -37.24 -23.67
N MET A 4 38.09 -36.72 -24.05
CA MET A 4 37.69 -35.31 -23.92
C MET A 4 36.95 -35.04 -22.59
N PRO A 5 36.84 -33.76 -22.16
CA PRO A 5 36.51 -33.33 -20.79
C PRO A 5 35.00 -33.18 -20.53
N LEU A 6 34.58 -33.32 -19.27
CA LEU A 6 33.23 -32.95 -18.82
C LEU A 6 33.30 -32.10 -17.55
N GLN A 7 32.53 -31.03 -17.60
CA GLN A 7 32.29 -30.02 -16.57
C GLN A 7 31.48 -30.61 -15.40
N ASP A 8 31.20 -29.75 -14.42
CA ASP A 8 30.24 -29.92 -13.31
C ASP A 8 30.73 -30.58 -12.02
N LEU A 9 31.30 -29.76 -11.13
CA LEU A 9 30.97 -29.84 -9.71
C LEU A 9 30.81 -28.43 -9.13
N ASN A 10 29.54 -28.02 -9.03
CA ASN A 10 28.97 -27.17 -7.98
C ASN A 10 29.57 -25.75 -7.85
N SER A 11 29.04 -24.67 -8.44
CA SER A 11 27.63 -24.26 -8.55
C SER A 11 26.76 -24.49 -7.31
N GLU A 12 27.33 -24.38 -6.10
CA GLU A 12 26.52 -24.00 -4.93
C GLU A 12 26.25 -22.48 -4.99
N ARG A 13 25.36 -22.11 -5.92
CA ARG A 13 24.46 -20.97 -5.71
C ARG A 13 23.64 -21.28 -4.46
N SER A 14 24.17 -20.91 -3.32
CA SER A 14 23.36 -20.71 -2.13
C SER A 14 23.47 -19.24 -1.77
N GLU A 15 23.02 -18.39 -2.71
CA GLU A 15 22.28 -17.19 -2.36
C GLU A 15 21.18 -17.63 -1.40
N HIS A 16 21.48 -17.69 -0.11
CA HIS A 16 20.47 -17.81 0.92
C HIS A 16 19.76 -16.46 0.90
N PRO A 17 18.53 -16.33 0.36
CA PRO A 17 17.78 -15.13 0.62
C PRO A 17 17.66 -15.07 2.14
N SER A 18 18.24 -14.03 2.74
CA SER A 18 17.89 -13.57 4.07
C SER A 18 16.39 -13.30 4.05
N ALA A 19 15.61 -14.36 4.23
CA ALA A 19 14.19 -14.30 4.42
C ALA A 19 14.02 -13.79 5.85
N THR A 20 14.16 -12.46 5.99
CA THR A 20 13.59 -11.72 7.10
C THR A 20 12.24 -12.36 7.39
N PRO A 21 11.98 -12.86 8.62
CA PRO A 21 10.79 -13.64 8.90
C PRO A 21 9.60 -12.85 8.39
N ARG A 22 8.96 -13.34 7.31
CA ARG A 22 7.80 -12.69 6.72
C ARG A 22 6.81 -12.55 7.87
N ARG A 23 6.62 -11.32 8.34
CA ARG A 23 5.75 -11.03 9.49
C ARG A 23 4.43 -11.71 9.16
N ALA A 24 4.11 -12.76 9.90
CA ALA A 24 2.90 -13.53 9.67
C ALA A 24 1.75 -12.52 9.68
N LEU A 25 0.89 -12.58 8.65
CA LEU A 25 -0.29 -11.71 8.60
C LEU A 25 -1.05 -11.94 9.91
N ARG A 26 -1.34 -10.86 10.65
CA ARG A 26 -2.04 -10.91 11.94
C ARG A 26 -3.20 -9.91 11.92
N GLY A 27 -4.20 -10.16 12.76
CA GLY A 27 -5.37 -9.27 12.89
C GLY A 27 -6.17 -9.20 11.59
N PHE A 28 -6.53 -8.00 11.16
CA PHE A 28 -7.36 -7.76 9.98
C PHE A 28 -6.79 -8.35 8.68
N ALA A 29 -5.46 -8.37 8.55
CA ALA A 29 -4.79 -8.91 7.37
C ALA A 29 -4.72 -10.44 7.35
N ALA A 30 -5.02 -11.10 8.48
CA ALA A 30 -5.06 -12.56 8.61
C ALA A 30 -6.47 -13.15 8.45
N MET A 31 -7.50 -12.30 8.40
CA MET A 31 -8.89 -12.74 8.28
C MET A 31 -9.21 -13.22 6.86
N ASP A 32 -10.29 -13.98 6.74
CA ASP A 32 -10.84 -14.37 5.45
C ASP A 32 -11.16 -13.14 4.57
N PRO A 33 -10.85 -13.16 3.25
CA PRO A 33 -11.07 -12.02 2.36
C PRO A 33 -12.53 -11.53 2.31
N GLN A 34 -13.51 -12.40 2.46
CA GLN A 34 -14.93 -12.00 2.47
C GLN A 34 -15.24 -11.20 3.73
N ARG A 35 -14.82 -11.72 4.90
CA ARG A 35 -14.98 -11.02 6.18
C ARG A 35 -14.23 -9.68 6.21
N GLN A 36 -13.06 -9.63 5.59
CA GLN A 36 -12.28 -8.39 5.45
C GLN A 36 -13.06 -7.32 4.66
N ARG A 37 -13.68 -7.71 3.54
CA ARG A 37 -14.50 -6.81 2.71
C ARG A 37 -15.74 -6.32 3.45
N GLU A 38 -16.42 -7.20 4.18
CA GLU A 38 -17.59 -6.85 4.99
C GLU A 38 -17.25 -5.80 6.06
N ILE A 39 -16.17 -6.03 6.82
CA ILE A 39 -15.69 -5.11 7.85
C ILE A 39 -15.21 -3.78 7.23
N ALA A 40 -14.48 -3.82 6.10
CA ALA A 40 -14.07 -2.61 5.39
C ALA A 40 -15.28 -1.79 4.90
N SER A 41 -16.29 -2.46 4.34
CA SER A 41 -17.52 -1.84 3.86
C SER A 41 -18.35 -1.25 5.00
N LEU A 42 -18.37 -1.91 6.16
CA LEU A 42 -19.00 -1.38 7.37
C LEU A 42 -18.23 -0.17 7.92
N GLY A 43 -16.90 -0.24 7.96
CA GLY A 43 -16.04 0.86 8.41
C GLY A 43 -16.18 2.12 7.54
N GLY A 44 -16.24 1.97 6.22
CA GLY A 44 -16.49 3.09 5.30
C GLY A 44 -17.86 3.74 5.51
N ARG A 45 -18.92 2.92 5.67
CA ARG A 45 -20.27 3.43 5.98
C ARG A 45 -20.34 4.10 7.34
N ALA A 46 -19.72 3.51 8.36
CA ALA A 46 -19.66 4.07 9.70
C ALA A 46 -18.90 5.41 9.71
N ALA A 47 -17.79 5.53 8.97
CA ALA A 47 -17.07 6.79 8.83
C ALA A 47 -17.95 7.89 8.21
N HIS A 48 -18.69 7.56 7.14
CA HIS A 48 -19.65 8.48 6.54
C HIS A 48 -20.81 8.85 7.47
N GLN A 49 -21.36 7.88 8.20
CA GLN A 49 -22.49 8.07 9.12
C GLN A 49 -22.10 8.77 10.42
N SER A 50 -20.85 8.61 10.87
CA SER A 50 -20.37 9.15 12.15
C SER A 50 -20.40 10.67 12.23
N GLY A 51 -20.67 11.37 11.12
CA GLY A 51 -21.14 12.77 11.17
C GLY A 51 -20.16 13.77 11.76
N HIS A 52 -18.90 13.41 11.99
CA HIS A 52 -17.84 14.34 12.40
C HIS A 52 -17.37 15.23 11.23
N ALA A 53 -18.07 15.20 10.09
CA ALA A 53 -17.79 16.07 8.97
C ALA A 53 -18.30 17.47 9.30
N HIS A 54 -17.37 18.43 9.34
CA HIS A 54 -17.71 19.83 9.10
C HIS A 54 -18.62 19.88 7.86
N GLU A 55 -19.78 20.50 7.97
CA GLU A 55 -20.69 20.67 6.84
C GLU A 55 -19.96 21.52 5.79
N PHE A 56 -19.44 20.87 4.76
CA PHE A 56 -18.58 21.52 3.77
C PHE A 56 -19.46 22.41 2.91
N THR A 57 -19.58 23.67 3.31
CA THR A 57 -20.30 24.67 2.54
C THR A 57 -19.59 24.87 1.20
N SER A 58 -20.33 25.17 0.15
CA SER A 58 -19.77 25.48 -1.18
C SER A 58 -18.71 26.59 -1.13
N GLU A 59 -18.79 27.47 -0.13
CA GLU A 59 -17.83 28.54 0.12
C GLU A 59 -16.48 28.01 0.63
N GLU A 60 -16.49 27.06 1.56
CA GLU A 60 -15.28 26.43 2.12
C GLU A 60 -14.54 25.62 1.05
N ALA A 61 -15.27 24.89 0.20
CA ALA A 61 -14.71 24.19 -0.96
C ALA A 61 -13.98 25.14 -1.91
N ARG A 62 -14.60 26.28 -2.20
CA ARG A 62 -14.03 27.30 -3.08
C ARG A 62 -12.79 27.94 -2.46
N ALA A 63 -12.79 28.19 -1.15
CA ALA A 63 -11.65 28.73 -0.42
C ALA A 63 -10.46 27.75 -0.41
N ALA A 64 -10.70 26.46 -0.13
CA ALA A 64 -9.69 25.42 -0.17
C ALA A 64 -9.10 25.23 -1.58
N GLY A 65 -9.95 25.26 -2.62
CA GLY A 65 -9.53 25.23 -4.02
C GLY A 65 -8.65 26.42 -4.39
N ARG A 66 -9.06 27.65 -4.04
CA ARG A 66 -8.25 28.87 -4.26
C ARG A 66 -6.89 28.77 -3.57
N LYS A 67 -6.83 28.27 -2.33
CA LYS A 67 -5.59 28.10 -1.57
C LYS A 67 -4.62 27.10 -2.21
N ARG A 68 -5.15 26.05 -2.87
CA ARG A 68 -4.35 25.08 -3.64
C ARG A 68 -3.76 25.70 -4.91
N HIS A 69 -4.55 26.47 -5.66
CA HIS A 69 -4.08 27.13 -6.89
C HIS A 69 -3.10 28.28 -6.60
N ALA A 70 -3.34 29.07 -5.54
CA ALA A 70 -2.46 30.17 -5.14
C ALA A 70 -1.08 29.74 -4.57
N ARG A 71 -0.90 28.44 -4.25
CA ARG A 71 0.39 27.86 -3.87
C ARG A 71 1.18 27.38 -5.08
N GLY A 72 0.52 26.98 -6.17
CA GLY A 72 1.17 26.53 -7.41
C GLY A 72 1.88 27.65 -8.17
N GLU A 73 1.37 28.88 -8.10
CA GLU A 73 1.97 30.05 -8.79
C GLU A 73 3.18 30.65 -8.05
N ARG A 74 3.40 30.31 -6.78
CA ARG A 74 4.57 30.78 -6.00
C ARG A 74 5.78 29.85 -6.05
N SER A 75 5.65 28.70 -6.71
CA SER A 75 6.71 27.69 -6.86
C SER A 75 7.32 27.63 -8.27
N SER A 76 6.98 28.60 -9.13
CA SER A 76 7.49 28.71 -10.50
C SER A 76 8.23 30.03 -10.79
N ALA A 77 8.82 30.66 -9.76
CA ALA A 77 9.66 31.86 -9.89
C ALA A 77 11.03 31.62 -9.25
#